data_AF-A0A355A9D2-F1
#
_entry.id   AF-A0A355A9D2-F1
#
_cell.length_a   1.000
_cell.length_b   1.000
_cell.length_c   1.000
_cell.angle_alpha   90.00
_cell.angle_beta   90.00
_cell.angle_gamma   90.00
#
_symmetry.space_group_name_H-M   'P 1'
#
loop_
_entity.id
_entity.type
_entity.pdbx_description
1 polymer ?
#
loop_
_entity_poly.entity_id
_entity_poly.type
_entity_poly.pdbx_seq_one_letter_code
_entity_poly.pdbx_strand_id
1 'polypeptide(L)'
;MTRPAIDIDLDELVRLHSKGYPDIEIAKRLKVSRPTVIRRRQALGLKANRKSGEKGPHVKDTEPYWQAVRRALKYVGEYIFEAARDYYQKSQDWNRFFICRLLEPRPMFHSAPGPYTADPQKMYLKHVKYITDFEQKMDMTSLAGCPGPAILELVRVYKSADEETCKALARQAVEGAGYVNAGDTVEMVNECTPPEEYQEYWEAEEQKAIDWTPIKEWEPIKKLGKAFMKAASTLSSGTGKKGRGGGTQNIHNHQAFQAAMGY
;
A
#
# COMPACT_ATOMS: atom_id res chain seq x y z
N MET A 1 -1.85 -55.68 20.45
CA MET A 1 -1.41 -55.51 19.05
C MET A 1 -0.67 -54.19 18.93
N THR A 2 0.62 -54.21 18.63
CA THR A 2 1.43 -53.01 18.36
C THR A 2 0.97 -52.40 17.04
N ARG A 3 0.62 -51.11 17.04
CA ARG A 3 0.29 -50.38 15.80
C ARG A 3 1.50 -50.47 14.85
N PRO A 4 1.31 -50.78 13.56
CA PRO A 4 2.41 -50.84 12.60
C PRO A 4 3.15 -49.49 12.58
N ALA A 5 4.48 -49.55 12.54
CA ALA A 5 5.31 -48.36 12.48
C ALA A 5 5.03 -47.65 11.16
N ILE A 6 4.58 -46.40 11.23
CA ILE A 6 4.46 -45.55 10.03
C ILE A 6 5.86 -45.44 9.43
N ASP A 7 5.96 -45.80 8.15
CA ASP A 7 7.17 -45.62 7.37
C ASP A 7 7.33 -44.12 7.05
N ILE A 8 8.54 -43.60 7.26
CA ILE A 8 8.85 -42.18 7.10
C ILE A 8 10.15 -42.11 6.31
N ASP A 9 10.20 -41.19 5.35
CA ASP A 9 11.43 -40.81 4.68
C ASP A 9 12.46 -40.28 5.70
N LEU A 10 13.44 -41.13 6.02
CA LEU A 10 14.47 -40.84 7.01
C LEU A 10 15.48 -39.82 6.49
N ASP A 11 15.77 -39.84 5.19
CA ASP A 11 16.73 -38.92 4.57
C ASP A 11 16.19 -37.50 4.62
N GLU A 12 14.90 -37.33 4.33
CA GLU A 12 14.23 -36.03 4.44
C GLU A 12 14.16 -35.54 5.88
N LEU A 13 13.94 -36.43 6.86
CA LEU A 13 13.97 -36.08 8.28
C LEU A 13 15.36 -35.55 8.67
N VAL A 14 16.44 -36.22 8.27
CA VAL A 14 17.82 -35.81 8.56
C VAL A 14 18.12 -34.47 7.89
N ARG A 15 17.69 -34.28 6.64
CA ARG A 15 17.88 -33.02 5.89
C ARG A 15 17.15 -31.84 6.53
N LEU A 16 15.90 -32.02 6.97
CA LEU A 16 15.15 -30.96 7.64
C LEU A 16 15.71 -30.69 9.04
N HIS A 17 16.16 -31.73 9.75
CA HIS A 17 16.79 -31.60 11.05
C HIS A 17 18.12 -30.84 10.96
N SER A 18 18.95 -31.11 9.94
CA SER A 18 20.23 -30.40 9.75
C SER A 18 20.03 -28.91 9.42
N LYS A 19 18.93 -28.55 8.75
CA LYS A 19 18.47 -27.16 8.56
C LYS A 19 17.85 -26.53 9.81
N GLY A 20 17.93 -27.20 10.96
CA GLY A 20 17.45 -26.69 12.24
C GLY A 20 15.93 -26.60 12.38
N TYR A 21 15.15 -27.30 11.55
CA TYR A 21 13.69 -27.34 11.71
C TYR A 21 13.30 -28.05 13.03
N PRO A 22 12.30 -27.55 13.76
CA PRO A 22 11.81 -28.22 14.96
C PRO A 22 10.90 -29.41 14.63
N ASP A 23 10.85 -30.40 15.52
CA ASP A 23 10.07 -31.65 15.36
C ASP A 23 8.60 -31.42 14.93
N ILE A 24 7.98 -30.30 15.33
CA ILE A 24 6.60 -29.94 14.95
C ILE A 24 6.50 -29.60 13.45
N GLU A 25 7.43 -28.81 12.92
CA GLU A 25 7.39 -28.40 11.51
C GLU A 25 7.84 -29.55 10.59
N ILE A 26 8.81 -30.36 11.03
CA ILE A 26 9.18 -31.61 10.35
C ILE A 26 7.95 -32.53 10.25
N ALA A 27 7.19 -32.68 11.34
CA ALA A 27 5.99 -33.51 11.35
C ALA A 27 4.91 -33.03 10.37
N LYS A 28 4.69 -31.71 10.27
CA LYS A 28 3.76 -31.12 9.30
C LYS A 28 4.19 -31.39 7.86
N ARG A 29 5.47 -31.16 7.52
CA ARG A 29 6.01 -31.38 6.17
C ARG A 29 5.94 -32.85 5.74
N LEU A 30 6.26 -33.76 6.67
CA LEU A 30 6.18 -35.20 6.45
C LEU A 30 4.75 -35.78 6.61
N LYS A 31 3.76 -34.94 6.94
CA LYS A 31 2.36 -35.34 7.17
C LYS A 31 2.20 -36.49 8.20
N VAL A 32 3.00 -36.48 9.26
CA VAL A 32 2.98 -37.49 10.33
C VAL A 32 2.80 -36.84 11.70
N SER A 33 2.51 -37.66 12.71
CA SER A 33 2.41 -37.16 14.08
C SER A 33 3.79 -36.75 14.64
N ARG A 34 3.84 -35.65 15.39
CA ARG A 34 5.04 -35.19 16.10
C ARG A 34 5.69 -36.29 16.97
N PRO A 35 4.94 -37.12 17.73
CA PRO A 35 5.52 -38.25 18.45
C PRO A 35 6.26 -39.26 17.55
N THR A 36 5.82 -39.43 16.30
CA THR A 36 6.51 -40.31 15.35
C THR A 36 7.87 -39.73 14.96
N VAL A 37 7.96 -38.42 14.67
CA VAL A 37 9.23 -37.73 14.39
C VAL A 37 10.18 -37.81 15.58
N ILE A 38 9.69 -37.57 16.81
CA ILE A 38 10.51 -37.66 18.03
C ILE A 38 11.14 -39.06 18.16
N ARG A 39 10.35 -40.12 17.98
CA ARG A 39 10.83 -41.51 18.06
C ARG A 39 11.91 -41.79 17.01
N ARG A 40 11.68 -41.37 15.75
CA ARG A 40 12.66 -41.56 14.67
C ARG A 40 13.94 -40.75 14.91
N ARG A 41 13.83 -39.49 15.31
CA ARG A 41 14.96 -38.63 15.66
C ARG A 41 15.80 -39.22 16.80
N GLN A 42 15.16 -39.75 17.85
CA GLN A 42 15.83 -40.41 18.97
C GLN A 42 16.52 -41.71 18.54
N ALA A 43 15.89 -42.52 17.68
CA ALA A 43 16.51 -43.72 17.13
C ALA A 43 17.77 -43.41 16.30
N LEU A 44 17.82 -42.22 15.68
CA LEU A 44 18.99 -41.71 14.95
C LEU A 44 20.02 -41.00 15.87
N GLY A 45 19.78 -40.93 17.18
CA GLY A 45 20.69 -40.26 18.13
C GLY A 45 20.74 -38.73 18.03
N LEU A 46 19.83 -38.13 17.26
CA LEU A 46 19.81 -36.68 17.01
C LEU A 46 19.17 -35.93 18.19
N LYS A 47 19.78 -34.82 18.62
CA LYS A 47 19.22 -33.94 19.66
C LYS A 47 18.07 -33.09 19.11
N ALA A 48 17.18 -32.61 19.97
CA ALA A 48 16.12 -31.71 19.55
C ALA A 48 16.69 -30.34 19.19
N ASN A 49 16.27 -29.78 18.06
CA ASN A 49 16.73 -28.45 17.59
C ASN A 49 16.19 -27.29 18.42
N ARG A 50 15.13 -27.51 19.19
CA ARG A 50 14.47 -26.48 20.00
C ARG A 50 14.52 -26.85 21.47
N LYS A 51 14.98 -25.94 22.32
CA LYS A 51 14.94 -26.15 23.78
C LYS A 51 13.56 -25.85 24.35
N SER A 52 13.28 -26.38 25.54
CA SER A 52 12.06 -26.05 26.28
C SER A 52 12.04 -24.56 26.59
N GLY A 53 10.91 -23.88 26.34
CA GLY A 53 10.75 -22.44 26.56
C GLY A 53 11.09 -21.54 25.37
N GLU A 54 11.80 -22.03 24.35
CA GLU A 54 12.14 -21.25 23.14
C GLU A 54 10.98 -21.19 22.12
N LYS A 55 9.74 -21.05 22.60
CA LYS A 55 8.60 -20.87 21.71
C LYS A 55 8.67 -19.49 21.03
N GLY A 56 8.32 -19.47 19.74
CA GLY A 56 8.13 -18.26 18.97
C GLY A 56 6.72 -17.71 19.24
N PRO A 57 6.35 -16.59 18.62
CA PRO A 57 4.98 -16.09 18.71
C PRO A 57 4.02 -17.16 18.17
N HIS A 58 2.91 -17.35 18.87
CA HIS A 58 1.85 -18.23 18.38
C HIS A 58 1.10 -17.49 17.27
N VAL A 59 1.06 -18.14 16.11
CA VAL A 59 0.19 -17.75 14.99
C VAL A 59 -1.01 -18.69 14.98
N LYS A 60 -2.22 -18.14 14.93
CA LYS A 60 -3.46 -18.91 14.80
C LYS A 60 -3.86 -18.92 13.34
N ASP A 61 -4.37 -20.04 12.91
CA ASP A 61 -4.76 -20.26 11.51
C ASP A 61 -6.02 -19.44 11.14
N THR A 62 -6.89 -19.16 12.12
CA THR A 62 -8.13 -18.37 11.97
C THR A 62 -7.95 -16.86 12.13
N GLU A 63 -6.76 -16.36 12.42
CA GLU A 63 -6.55 -14.93 12.62
C GLU A 63 -6.24 -14.21 11.30
N PRO A 64 -6.53 -12.90 11.19
CA PRO A 64 -6.18 -12.15 10.00
C PRO A 64 -4.67 -12.20 9.72
N TYR A 65 -4.31 -12.50 8.48
CA TYR A 65 -2.93 -12.72 8.07
C TYR A 65 -2.03 -11.52 8.43
N TRP A 66 -2.47 -10.31 8.10
CA TRP A 66 -1.71 -9.08 8.38
C TRP A 66 -1.46 -8.86 9.89
N GLN A 67 -2.37 -9.29 10.77
CA GLN A 67 -2.18 -9.20 12.21
C GLN A 67 -1.13 -10.20 12.71
N ALA A 68 -1.15 -11.43 12.17
CA ALA A 68 -0.12 -12.43 12.45
C ALA A 68 1.26 -11.91 12.04
N VAL A 69 1.35 -11.36 10.82
CA VAL A 69 2.56 -10.74 10.26
C VAL A 69 3.05 -9.57 11.12
N ARG A 70 2.15 -8.66 11.54
CA ARG A 70 2.49 -7.53 12.42
C ARG A 70 3.17 -7.98 13.70
N ARG A 71 2.68 -9.05 14.32
CA ARG A 71 3.29 -9.61 15.52
C ARG A 71 4.60 -10.33 15.21
N ALA A 72 4.66 -11.05 14.09
CA ALA A 72 5.85 -11.75 13.62
C ALA A 72 7.03 -10.80 13.37
N LEU A 73 6.79 -9.65 12.73
CA LEU A 73 7.83 -8.66 12.40
C LEU A 73 8.61 -8.15 13.61
N LYS A 74 8.03 -8.19 14.83
CA LYS A 74 8.76 -7.87 16.07
C LYS A 74 9.93 -8.81 16.35
N TYR A 75 9.92 -10.01 15.77
CA TYR A 75 10.91 -11.06 16.01
C TYR A 75 11.79 -11.32 14.78
N VAL A 76 11.20 -11.27 13.58
CA VAL A 76 11.91 -11.61 12.33
C VAL A 76 12.10 -10.41 11.40
N GLY A 77 11.72 -9.20 11.83
CA GLY A 77 11.76 -8.00 11.01
C GLY A 77 13.14 -7.66 10.47
N GLU A 78 14.20 -7.91 11.24
CA GLU A 78 15.58 -7.66 10.80
C GLU A 78 15.95 -8.48 9.55
N TYR A 79 15.66 -9.79 9.55
CA TYR A 79 15.88 -10.66 8.38
C TYR A 79 15.10 -10.19 7.16
N ILE A 80 13.84 -9.80 7.35
CA ILE A 80 12.97 -9.31 6.27
C ILE A 80 13.49 -7.97 5.72
N PHE A 81 13.92 -7.05 6.58
CA PHE A 81 14.40 -5.73 6.14
C PHE A 81 15.77 -5.79 5.48
N GLU A 82 16.66 -6.68 5.94
CA GLU A 82 17.91 -6.97 5.25
C GLU A 82 17.63 -7.54 3.85
N ALA A 83 16.80 -8.59 3.76
CA ALA A 83 16.42 -9.19 2.49
C ALA A 83 15.72 -8.19 1.56
N ALA A 84 14.83 -7.34 2.08
CA ALA A 84 14.14 -6.32 1.31
C ALA A 84 15.09 -5.25 0.78
N ARG A 85 16.08 -4.84 1.59
CA ARG A 85 17.12 -3.89 1.16
C ARG A 85 17.97 -4.47 0.03
N ASP A 86 18.41 -5.72 0.17
CA ASP A 86 19.17 -6.42 -0.86
C ASP A 86 18.37 -6.57 -2.15
N TYR A 87 17.08 -6.90 -2.02
CA TYR A 87 16.16 -7.00 -3.16
C TYR A 87 16.00 -5.65 -3.85
N TYR A 88 15.77 -4.57 -3.09
CA TYR A 88 15.63 -3.22 -3.63
C TYR A 88 16.88 -2.72 -4.35
N GLN A 89 18.08 -2.99 -3.79
CA GLN A 89 19.32 -2.59 -4.45
C GLN A 89 19.48 -3.20 -5.84
N LYS A 90 18.99 -4.44 -6.04
CA LYS A 90 19.07 -5.16 -7.31
C LYS A 90 17.94 -4.81 -8.27
N SER A 91 16.70 -4.78 -7.79
CA SER A 91 15.49 -4.62 -8.62
C SER A 91 15.04 -3.18 -8.79
N GLN A 92 15.41 -2.28 -7.86
CA GLN A 92 14.84 -0.93 -7.70
C GLN A 92 13.31 -0.91 -7.51
N ASP A 93 12.71 -2.04 -7.09
CA ASP A 93 11.28 -2.13 -6.80
C ASP A 93 10.97 -1.55 -5.42
N TRP A 94 10.51 -0.30 -5.44
CA TRP A 94 10.14 0.43 -4.22
C TRP A 94 8.89 -0.12 -3.54
N ASN A 95 7.94 -0.69 -4.30
CA ASN A 95 6.66 -1.13 -3.78
C ASN A 95 6.83 -2.34 -2.87
N ARG A 96 7.51 -3.39 -3.35
CA ARG A 96 7.78 -4.59 -2.52
C ARG A 96 8.64 -4.24 -1.32
N PHE A 97 9.64 -3.38 -1.49
CA PHE A 97 10.46 -2.88 -0.38
C PHE A 97 9.61 -2.22 0.73
N PHE A 98 8.66 -1.38 0.34
CA PHE A 98 7.79 -0.67 1.28
C PHE A 98 6.75 -1.60 1.92
N ILE A 99 6.12 -2.48 1.13
CA ILE A 99 5.10 -3.45 1.57
C ILE A 99 5.67 -4.44 2.59
N CYS A 100 6.94 -4.84 2.44
CA CYS A 100 7.61 -5.72 3.41
C CYS A 100 7.68 -5.13 4.82
N ARG A 101 7.53 -3.81 4.99
CA ARG A 101 7.48 -3.14 6.29
C ARG A 101 6.13 -3.22 6.99
N LEU A 102 5.16 -3.91 6.38
CA LEU A 102 3.75 -3.92 6.73
C LEU A 102 3.09 -2.57 6.47
N LEU A 103 2.16 -2.56 5.53
CA LEU A 103 1.23 -1.47 5.30
C LEU A 103 -0.11 -1.83 5.96
N GLU A 104 -0.37 -1.24 7.13
CA GLU A 104 -1.61 -1.48 7.87
C GLU A 104 -2.84 -0.96 7.10
N PRO A 105 -3.99 -1.64 7.22
CA PRO A 105 -5.22 -1.16 6.61
C PRO A 105 -5.58 0.22 7.17
N ARG A 106 -6.00 1.12 6.29
CA ARG A 106 -6.34 2.50 6.67
C ARG A 106 -7.68 2.56 7.40
N PRO A 107 -7.87 3.50 8.33
CA PRO A 107 -9.19 3.75 8.90
C PRO A 107 -10.13 4.27 7.80
N MET A 108 -11.37 3.77 7.78
CA MET A 108 -12.40 4.24 6.87
C MET A 108 -12.75 5.69 7.18
N PHE A 109 -12.68 6.56 6.18
CA PHE A 109 -13.15 7.94 6.28
C PHE A 109 -14.21 8.19 5.20
N HIS A 110 -15.48 8.20 5.60
CA HIS A 110 -16.57 8.58 4.71
C HIS A 110 -17.07 9.99 5.09
N SER A 111 -16.50 11.05 4.52
CA SER A 111 -17.21 12.31 4.54
C SER A 111 -18.42 12.19 3.61
N ALA A 112 -19.64 12.23 4.16
CA ALA A 112 -20.83 12.39 3.33
C ALA A 112 -20.66 13.66 2.48
N PRO A 113 -20.92 13.62 1.16
CA PRO A 113 -20.76 14.79 0.31
C PRO A 113 -21.66 15.91 0.85
N GLY A 114 -21.04 17.03 1.20
CA GLY A 114 -21.75 18.17 1.73
C GLY A 114 -22.60 18.89 0.66
N PRO A 115 -23.42 19.86 1.07
CA PRO A 115 -24.25 20.66 0.14
C PRO A 115 -23.45 21.52 -0.86
N TYR A 116 -22.14 21.70 -0.65
CA TYR A 116 -21.25 22.48 -1.51
C TYR A 116 -20.35 21.62 -2.41
N THR A 117 -20.74 20.36 -2.65
CA THR A 117 -20.02 19.46 -3.55
C THR A 117 -20.02 20.02 -4.98
N ALA A 118 -18.86 19.95 -5.67
CA ALA A 118 -18.74 20.46 -7.02
C ALA A 118 -19.65 19.72 -8.02
N ASP A 119 -20.21 20.45 -8.98
CA ASP A 119 -21.03 19.91 -10.06
C ASP A 119 -20.20 18.97 -10.96
N PRO A 120 -20.57 17.67 -11.09
CA PRO A 120 -19.82 16.70 -11.88
C PRO A 120 -19.63 17.12 -13.35
N GLN A 121 -20.55 17.92 -13.91
CA GLN A 121 -20.45 18.38 -15.30
C GLN A 121 -19.33 19.41 -15.52
N LYS A 122 -18.81 20.02 -14.44
CA LYS A 122 -17.75 21.05 -14.47
C LYS A 122 -16.41 20.49 -13.97
N MET A 123 -16.26 19.18 -14.01
CA MET A 123 -15.09 18.49 -13.49
C MET A 123 -13.91 18.55 -14.47
N TYR A 124 -12.75 18.96 -13.95
CA TYR A 124 -11.45 18.96 -14.63
C TYR A 124 -10.66 17.70 -14.28
N LEU A 125 -9.61 17.38 -15.04
CA LEU A 125 -8.77 16.20 -14.78
C LEU A 125 -8.15 16.21 -13.37
N LYS A 126 -7.82 17.38 -12.81
CA LYS A 126 -7.34 17.48 -11.43
C LYS A 126 -8.33 16.92 -10.40
N HIS A 127 -9.63 17.17 -10.60
CA HIS A 127 -10.66 16.65 -9.69
C HIS A 127 -10.76 15.13 -9.81
N VAL A 128 -10.63 14.60 -11.02
CA VAL A 128 -10.62 13.15 -11.26
C VAL A 128 -9.45 12.52 -10.54
N LYS A 129 -8.25 13.08 -10.69
CA LYS A 129 -7.07 12.59 -9.97
C LYS A 129 -7.27 12.60 -8.46
N TYR A 130 -7.87 13.66 -7.93
CA TYR A 130 -8.18 13.73 -6.51
C TYR A 130 -9.17 12.65 -6.06
N ILE A 131 -10.20 12.37 -6.87
CA ILE A 131 -11.20 11.33 -6.60
C ILE A 131 -10.55 9.94 -6.68
N THR A 132 -9.81 9.63 -7.74
CA THR A 132 -9.16 8.33 -7.90
C THR A 132 -8.11 8.10 -6.81
N ASP A 133 -7.29 9.10 -6.47
CA ASP A 133 -6.36 9.03 -5.34
C ASP A 133 -7.09 8.83 -4.00
N PHE A 134 -8.30 9.37 -3.85
CA PHE A 134 -9.12 9.16 -2.66
C PHE A 134 -9.68 7.74 -2.61
N GLU A 135 -10.25 7.25 -3.71
CA GLU A 135 -10.78 5.89 -3.82
C GLU A 135 -9.69 4.84 -3.64
N GLN A 136 -8.52 5.03 -4.25
CA GLN A 136 -7.35 4.17 -4.03
C GLN A 136 -6.92 4.15 -2.56
N LYS A 137 -7.00 5.29 -1.85
CA LYS A 137 -6.76 5.32 -0.39
C LYS A 137 -7.87 4.65 0.41
N MET A 138 -9.10 4.66 -0.08
CA MET A 138 -10.24 3.99 0.54
C MET A 138 -10.18 2.48 0.35
N ASP A 139 -9.66 1.99 -0.77
CA ASP A 139 -9.49 0.56 -1.01
C ASP A 139 -8.49 -0.06 -0.01
N MET A 140 -7.47 0.71 0.37
CA MET A 140 -6.55 0.38 1.47
C MET A 140 -7.22 0.23 2.85
N THR A 141 -8.52 0.51 3.00
CA THR A 141 -9.25 0.17 4.24
C THR A 141 -9.49 -1.33 4.37
N SER A 142 -9.67 -2.01 3.23
CA SER A 142 -9.91 -3.44 3.13
C SER A 142 -8.67 -4.22 2.74
N LEU A 143 -7.57 -3.54 2.39
CA LEU A 143 -6.31 -4.16 2.01
C LEU A 143 -5.20 -3.86 3.01
N ALA A 144 -4.30 -4.82 3.18
CA ALA A 144 -3.07 -4.67 3.93
C ALA A 144 -1.90 -5.12 3.05
N GLY A 145 -0.81 -4.35 3.06
CA GLY A 145 0.44 -4.76 2.40
C GLY A 145 1.27 -5.59 3.38
N CYS A 146 1.65 -6.80 3.00
CA CYS A 146 2.39 -7.72 3.86
C CYS A 146 3.54 -8.40 3.10
N PRO A 147 4.62 -8.82 3.80
CA PRO A 147 5.50 -9.87 3.32
C PRO A 147 4.71 -11.14 2.97
N GLY A 148 5.23 -11.89 2.01
CA GLY A 148 4.66 -13.16 1.58
C GLY A 148 4.64 -14.24 2.68
N PRO A 149 3.85 -15.31 2.48
CA PRO A 149 3.52 -16.31 3.51
C PRO A 149 4.72 -17.05 4.10
N ALA A 150 5.86 -17.07 3.39
CA ALA A 150 7.12 -17.60 3.89
C ALA A 150 7.58 -16.95 5.22
N ILE A 151 7.10 -15.72 5.53
CA ILE A 151 7.37 -15.10 6.84
C ILE A 151 6.83 -15.92 8.00
N LEU A 152 5.69 -16.61 7.84
CA LEU A 152 5.11 -17.44 8.89
C LEU A 152 5.95 -18.70 9.13
N GLU A 153 6.57 -19.24 8.09
CA GLU A 153 7.55 -20.33 8.22
C GLU A 153 8.80 -19.84 8.96
N LEU A 154 9.34 -18.68 8.55
CA LEU A 154 10.50 -18.06 9.20
C LEU A 154 10.24 -17.89 10.70
N VAL A 155 9.09 -17.38 11.10
CA VAL A 155 8.70 -17.20 12.51
C VAL A 155 8.66 -18.50 13.30
N ARG A 156 8.33 -19.62 12.66
CA ARG A 156 8.28 -20.93 13.32
C ARG A 156 9.67 -21.48 13.58
N VAL A 157 10.65 -21.12 12.74
CA VAL A 157 11.99 -21.72 12.72
C VAL A 157 13.13 -20.79 13.12
N TYR A 158 12.97 -19.46 13.17
CA TYR A 158 14.07 -18.48 13.30
C TYR A 158 15.00 -18.67 14.51
N LYS A 159 14.52 -19.32 15.58
CA LYS A 159 15.34 -19.59 16.77
C LYS A 159 16.20 -20.86 16.66
N SER A 160 15.83 -21.78 15.77
CA SER A 160 16.45 -23.11 15.68
C SER A 160 17.08 -23.39 14.32
N ALA A 161 16.59 -22.76 13.26
CA ALA A 161 17.13 -22.87 11.90
C ALA A 161 18.50 -22.22 11.77
N ASP A 162 19.27 -22.70 10.80
CA ASP A 162 20.51 -22.08 10.36
C ASP A 162 20.25 -20.70 9.75
N GLU A 163 21.26 -19.82 9.82
CA GLU A 163 21.15 -18.44 9.34
C GLU A 163 20.86 -18.38 7.83
N GLU A 164 21.42 -19.31 7.05
CA GLU A 164 21.19 -19.39 5.60
C GLU A 164 19.73 -19.72 5.28
N THR A 165 19.14 -20.71 5.96
CA THR A 165 17.71 -21.02 5.84
C THR A 165 16.84 -19.83 6.24
N CYS A 166 17.18 -19.12 7.32
CA CYS A 166 16.45 -17.92 7.73
C CYS A 166 16.50 -16.82 6.65
N LYS A 167 17.68 -16.56 6.09
CA LYS A 167 17.87 -15.59 4.99
C LYS A 167 17.13 -16.03 3.72
N ALA A 168 17.13 -17.32 3.40
CA ALA A 168 16.41 -17.86 2.25
C ALA A 168 14.90 -17.68 2.39
N LEU A 169 14.32 -18.01 3.54
CA LEU A 169 12.89 -17.80 3.83
C LEU A 169 12.54 -16.31 3.82
N ALA A 170 13.42 -15.44 4.34
CA ALA A 170 13.22 -14.01 4.29
C ALA A 170 13.19 -13.47 2.86
N ARG A 171 14.10 -13.95 1.98
CA ARG A 171 14.08 -13.61 0.55
C ARG A 171 12.80 -14.06 -0.14
N GLN A 172 12.37 -15.29 0.11
CA GLN A 172 11.09 -15.80 -0.43
C GLN A 172 9.90 -14.96 0.03
N ALA A 173 9.90 -14.52 1.30
CA ALA A 173 8.85 -13.65 1.82
C ALA A 173 8.85 -12.25 1.16
N VAL A 174 10.02 -11.73 0.80
CA VAL A 174 10.15 -10.45 0.09
C VAL A 174 9.72 -10.58 -1.36
N GLU A 175 10.12 -11.65 -2.04
CA GLU A 175 9.74 -11.92 -3.43
C GLU A 175 8.23 -12.11 -3.58
N GLY A 176 7.59 -12.78 -2.63
CA GLY A 176 6.14 -12.97 -2.57
C GLY A 176 5.39 -11.87 -1.80
N ALA A 177 6.00 -10.71 -1.54
CA ALA A 177 5.34 -9.62 -0.84
C ALA A 177 4.30 -8.94 -1.72
N GLY A 178 3.15 -8.58 -1.12
CA GLY A 178 2.03 -8.01 -1.87
C GLY A 178 0.88 -7.57 -0.98
N TYR A 179 -0.29 -7.44 -1.58
CA TYR A 179 -1.52 -7.06 -0.90
C TYR A 179 -2.34 -8.30 -0.51
N VAL A 180 -3.03 -8.18 0.61
CA VAL A 180 -3.93 -9.20 1.18
C VAL A 180 -5.17 -8.48 1.71
N ASN A 181 -6.35 -9.10 1.64
CA ASN A 181 -7.53 -8.52 2.27
C ASN A 181 -7.36 -8.50 3.80
N ALA A 182 -7.76 -7.40 4.45
CA ALA A 182 -7.66 -7.22 5.89
C ALA A 182 -8.47 -8.27 6.67
N GLY A 183 -9.47 -8.90 6.04
CA GLY A 183 -10.26 -9.99 6.59
C GLY A 183 -9.74 -11.40 6.32
N ASP A 184 -8.80 -11.58 5.39
CA ASP A 184 -8.32 -12.92 5.01
C ASP A 184 -7.49 -13.53 6.14
N THR A 185 -7.80 -14.78 6.47
CA THR A 185 -7.12 -15.52 7.53
C THR A 185 -5.82 -16.14 7.05
N VAL A 186 -4.96 -16.54 7.98
CA VAL A 186 -3.69 -17.23 7.69
C VAL A 186 -3.89 -18.49 6.81
N GLU A 187 -5.00 -19.22 6.98
CA GLU A 187 -5.31 -20.39 6.13
C GLU A 187 -5.72 -20.03 4.71
N MET A 188 -6.35 -18.88 4.51
CA MET A 188 -6.86 -18.46 3.20
C MET A 188 -5.74 -17.93 2.30
N VAL A 189 -4.68 -17.37 2.90
CA VAL A 189 -3.60 -16.70 2.19
C VAL A 189 -2.50 -17.70 1.80
N ASN A 190 -2.57 -18.19 0.57
CA ASN A 190 -1.50 -18.98 -0.04
C ASN A 190 -0.46 -18.13 -0.76
N GLU A 191 -0.91 -17.02 -1.36
CA GLU A 191 -0.10 -16.07 -2.12
C GLU A 191 -0.67 -14.66 -1.90
N CYS A 192 0.18 -13.64 -1.98
CA CYS A 192 -0.25 -12.25 -1.90
C CYS A 192 -0.47 -11.70 -3.32
N THR A 193 -1.43 -10.79 -3.50
CA THR A 193 -1.62 -10.10 -4.78
C THR A 193 -0.40 -9.24 -5.07
N PRO A 194 0.30 -9.47 -6.21
CA PRO A 194 1.48 -8.69 -6.55
C PRO A 194 1.19 -7.19 -6.64
N PRO A 195 2.13 -6.32 -6.23
CA PRO A 195 1.93 -4.88 -6.30
C PRO A 195 1.69 -4.38 -7.73
N GLU A 196 2.27 -5.06 -8.73
CA GLU A 196 2.12 -4.72 -10.14
C GLU A 196 0.66 -4.84 -10.60
N GLU A 197 -0.03 -5.93 -10.24
CA GLU A 197 -1.45 -6.14 -10.58
C GLU A 197 -2.35 -5.05 -9.97
N TYR A 198 -2.05 -4.64 -8.73
CA TYR A 198 -2.77 -3.56 -8.06
C TYR A 198 -2.56 -2.21 -8.76
N GLN A 199 -1.34 -1.94 -9.24
CA GLN A 199 -1.05 -0.72 -9.99
C GLN A 199 -1.77 -0.71 -11.34
N GLU A 200 -1.69 -1.81 -12.10
CA GLU A 200 -2.35 -1.94 -13.39
C GLU A 200 -3.87 -1.76 -13.28
N TYR A 201 -4.49 -2.34 -12.24
CA TYR A 201 -5.90 -2.14 -11.94
C TYR A 201 -6.24 -0.66 -11.75
N TRP A 202 -5.50 0.06 -10.91
CA TRP A 202 -5.77 1.46 -10.62
C TRP A 202 -5.44 2.40 -11.79
N GLU A 203 -4.42 2.10 -12.59
CA GLU A 203 -4.12 2.83 -13.83
C GLU A 203 -5.26 2.69 -14.84
N ALA A 204 -5.83 1.49 -14.97
CA ALA A 204 -6.98 1.25 -15.84
C ALA A 204 -8.24 1.98 -15.35
N GLU A 205 -8.52 1.99 -14.04
CA GLU A 205 -9.63 2.76 -13.47
C GLU A 205 -9.43 4.28 -13.60
N GLU A 206 -8.21 4.77 -13.39
CA GLU A 206 -7.89 6.18 -13.59
C GLU A 206 -8.09 6.58 -15.07
N GLN A 207 -7.68 5.76 -16.02
CA GLN A 207 -7.90 6.01 -17.44
C GLN A 207 -9.39 6.07 -17.80
N LYS A 208 -10.21 5.14 -17.28
CA LYS A 208 -11.67 5.18 -17.46
C LYS A 208 -12.27 6.48 -16.93
N ALA A 209 -11.82 6.92 -15.75
CA ALA A 209 -12.29 8.15 -15.13
C ALA A 209 -11.86 9.39 -15.94
N ILE A 210 -10.62 9.42 -16.43
CA ILE A 210 -10.11 10.46 -17.34
C ILE A 210 -10.97 10.49 -18.60
N ASP A 211 -11.25 9.35 -19.23
CA ASP A 211 -12.04 9.24 -20.46
C ASP A 211 -13.48 9.74 -20.27
N TRP A 212 -14.08 9.48 -19.11
CA TRP A 212 -15.41 9.99 -18.75
C TRP A 212 -15.44 11.51 -18.51
N THR A 213 -14.32 12.11 -18.11
CA THR A 213 -14.28 13.51 -17.66
C THR A 213 -14.73 14.50 -18.76
N PRO A 214 -15.69 15.41 -18.47
CA PRO A 214 -16.19 16.37 -19.46
C PRO A 214 -15.13 17.38 -19.94
N ILE A 215 -14.30 17.90 -19.02
CA ILE A 215 -13.28 18.89 -19.33
C ILE A 215 -11.90 18.24 -19.27
N LYS A 216 -11.25 18.11 -20.43
CA LYS A 216 -9.92 17.49 -20.58
C LYS A 216 -8.75 18.42 -20.21
N GLU A 217 -9.05 19.61 -19.72
CA GLU A 217 -8.04 20.52 -19.16
C GLU A 217 -7.72 20.12 -17.71
N TRP A 218 -6.46 20.28 -17.30
CA TRP A 218 -6.02 19.92 -15.96
C TRP A 218 -6.62 20.84 -14.88
N GLU A 219 -6.56 22.15 -15.11
CA GLU A 219 -7.12 23.18 -14.24
C GLU A 219 -7.81 24.25 -15.09
N PRO A 220 -8.80 24.98 -14.53
CA PRO A 220 -9.34 26.14 -15.20
C PRO A 220 -8.22 27.14 -15.51
N ILE A 221 -8.08 27.51 -16.78
CA ILE A 221 -7.20 28.60 -17.19
C ILE A 221 -7.66 29.85 -16.42
N LYS A 222 -6.88 30.26 -15.41
CA LYS A 222 -7.14 31.47 -14.64
C LYS A 222 -7.13 32.64 -15.62
N LYS A 223 -8.31 33.18 -15.95
CA LYS A 223 -8.43 34.41 -16.74
C LYS A 223 -7.98 35.62 -15.91
N LEU A 224 -6.69 35.67 -15.55
CA LEU A 224 -6.02 36.83 -14.96
C LEU A 224 -6.30 38.09 -15.78
N GLY A 225 -6.45 37.94 -17.11
CA GLY A 225 -6.83 39.01 -18.03
C GLY A 225 -8.16 39.69 -17.71
N LYS A 226 -9.16 39.02 -17.13
CA LYS A 226 -10.43 39.70 -16.75
C LYS A 226 -10.26 40.59 -15.52
N ALA A 227 -9.45 40.17 -14.55
CA ALA A 227 -9.14 40.98 -13.37
C ALA A 227 -8.22 42.15 -13.73
N PHE A 228 -7.21 41.93 -14.59
CA PHE A 228 -6.36 43.00 -15.13
C PHE A 228 -7.14 43.96 -16.03
N MET A 229 -8.05 43.49 -16.88
CA MET A 229 -8.94 44.36 -17.69
C MET A 229 -9.89 45.17 -16.81
N LYS A 230 -10.42 44.57 -15.74
CA LYS A 230 -11.27 45.29 -14.78
C LYS A 230 -10.46 46.31 -13.98
N ALA A 231 -9.26 45.94 -13.52
CA ALA A 231 -8.32 46.82 -12.85
C ALA A 231 -7.83 47.97 -13.76
N ALA A 232 -7.51 47.69 -15.02
CA ALA A 232 -7.14 48.66 -16.04
C ALA A 232 -8.32 49.58 -16.39
N SER A 233 -9.55 49.07 -16.39
CA SER A 233 -10.75 49.91 -16.56
C SER A 233 -11.03 50.83 -15.36
N THR A 234 -10.61 50.45 -14.15
CA THR A 234 -10.62 51.32 -12.95
C THR A 234 -9.40 52.24 -12.84
N LEU A 235 -8.26 51.85 -13.42
CA LEU A 235 -7.02 52.65 -13.52
C LEU A 235 -7.04 53.61 -14.72
N SER A 236 -8.04 53.51 -15.62
CA SER A 236 -8.43 54.59 -16.52
C SER A 236 -9.05 55.72 -15.69
N SER A 237 -8.19 56.42 -14.95
CA SER A 237 -8.46 57.61 -14.17
C SER A 237 -8.68 58.80 -15.10
N GLY A 238 -9.75 58.76 -15.88
CA GLY A 238 -10.33 59.99 -16.40
C GLY A 238 -11.09 60.65 -15.26
N THR A 239 -10.58 61.75 -14.72
CA THR A 239 -11.31 62.68 -13.83
C THR A 239 -12.54 63.21 -14.56
N GLY A 240 -13.62 62.43 -14.58
CA GLY A 240 -14.82 62.80 -15.30
C GLY A 240 -16.06 62.08 -14.78
N LYS A 241 -17.13 62.84 -14.58
CA LYS A 241 -18.42 62.30 -14.14
C LYS A 241 -19.08 61.63 -15.35
N LYS A 242 -19.53 60.38 -15.19
CA LYS A 242 -20.21 59.65 -16.26
C LYS A 242 -21.61 60.26 -16.46
N GLY A 243 -21.86 60.84 -17.63
CA GLY A 243 -23.16 61.45 -17.96
C GLY A 243 -24.22 60.38 -18.22
N ARG A 244 -25.51 60.75 -18.09
CA ARG A 244 -26.65 59.84 -18.32
C ARG A 244 -26.72 59.28 -19.75
N GLY A 245 -26.01 59.88 -20.72
CA GLY A 245 -25.88 59.39 -22.10
C GLY A 245 -24.67 58.48 -22.37
N GLY A 246 -23.96 58.01 -21.34
CA GLY A 246 -22.86 57.06 -21.49
C GLY A 246 -21.47 57.65 -21.78
N GLY A 247 -21.38 58.94 -22.13
CA GLY A 247 -20.10 59.65 -22.25
C GLY A 247 -19.53 60.13 -20.90
N THR A 248 -18.21 60.13 -20.77
CA THR A 248 -17.49 60.65 -19.59
C THR A 248 -17.00 62.07 -19.88
N GLN A 249 -17.55 63.09 -19.22
CA GLN A 249 -17.05 64.47 -19.35
C GLN A 249 -15.90 64.69 -18.37
N ASN A 250 -14.67 64.84 -18.89
CA ASN A 250 -13.53 65.27 -18.09
C ASN A 250 -13.56 66.80 -17.89
N ILE A 251 -13.08 67.28 -16.75
CA ILE A 251 -12.97 68.73 -16.43
C ILE A 251 -12.26 69.50 -17.55
N HIS A 252 -11.21 68.92 -18.13
CA HIS A 252 -10.48 69.53 -19.25
C HIS A 252 -11.34 69.71 -20.51
N ASN A 253 -12.21 68.72 -20.81
CA ASN A 253 -13.14 68.82 -21.94
C ASN A 253 -14.23 69.86 -21.66
N HIS A 254 -14.64 70.01 -20.40
CA HIS A 254 -15.60 71.04 -19.99
C HIS A 254 -15.00 72.45 -20.09
N GLN A 255 -13.77 72.66 -19.64
CA GLN A 255 -13.05 73.93 -19.76
C GLN A 255 -12.79 74.29 -21.24
N ALA A 256 -12.38 73.33 -22.07
CA ALA A 256 -12.21 73.55 -23.51
C ALA A 256 -13.53 73.94 -24.20
N PHE A 257 -14.65 73.35 -23.77
CA PHE A 257 -15.98 73.72 -24.28
C PHE A 257 -16.41 75.12 -23.81
N GLN A 258 -16.19 75.48 -22.55
CA GLN A 258 -16.50 76.83 -22.05
C GLN A 258 -15.66 77.91 -22.75
N ALA A 259 -14.35 77.66 -22.93
CA ALA A 259 -13.47 78.55 -23.68
C ALA A 259 -13.90 78.71 -25.14
N ALA A 260 -14.37 77.63 -25.80
CA ALA A 260 -14.91 77.69 -27.15
C ALA A 260 -16.25 78.45 -27.23
N MET A 261 -17.03 78.47 -26.15
CA MET A 261 -18.28 79.23 -26.01
C MET A 261 -18.05 80.68 -25.53
N GLY A 262 -16.80 81.08 -25.26
CA GLY A 262 -16.44 82.44 -24.86
C GLY A 262 -16.68 82.78 -23.38
N TYR A 263 -16.80 81.76 -22.52
CA TYR A 263 -16.87 81.91 -21.06
C TYR A 263 -15.52 81.65 -20.39
#